data_AF-A0A6G1BPP7-F1
#
_entry.id   AF-A0A6G1BPP7-F1
#
_cell.length_a   1.000
_cell.length_b   1.000
_cell.length_c   1.000
_cell.angle_alpha   90.00
_cell.angle_beta   90.00
_cell.angle_gamma   90.00
#
_symmetry.space_group_name_H-M   'P 1'
#
loop_
_entity.id
_entity.type
_entity.pdbx_description
1 polymer ?
#
loop_
_entity_poly.entity_id
_entity_poly.type
_entity_poly.pdbx_seq_one_letter_code
_entity_poly.pdbx_strand_id
1 'polypeptide(L)'
;MLCMCTLLVESMMMIIAVIVPDFLMGIVVGAGLQGVMMLNGGFFRLPNELPKPVWRYPCYYISFHKYAVQGFYKNEFLGLSFPSDQLVEANATISGVQVLKEKLQVEMGYSKWVNLAILFGMMLIYRTMFLVIVKVTEELRPKLRGMRCRWSK
;
A
#
# COMPACT_ATOMS: atom_id res chain seq x y z
N MET A 1 -11.64 -7.78 2.21
CA MET A 1 -10.45 -7.16 1.58
C MET A 1 -10.58 -5.64 1.47
N LEU A 2 -11.64 -5.12 0.83
CA LEU A 2 -11.97 -3.68 0.82
C LEU A 2 -11.99 -3.04 2.21
N CYS A 3 -12.70 -3.65 3.18
CA CYS A 3 -12.75 -3.14 4.56
C CYS A 3 -11.35 -3.01 5.22
N MET A 4 -10.44 -3.94 4.95
CA MET A 4 -9.06 -3.83 5.46
C MET A 4 -8.31 -2.66 4.81
N CYS A 5 -8.53 -2.42 3.51
CA CYS A 5 -7.92 -1.32 2.78
C CYS A 5 -8.45 0.04 3.27
N THR A 6 -9.75 0.17 3.53
CA THR A 6 -10.33 1.41 4.04
C THR A 6 -9.82 1.74 5.45
N LEU A 7 -9.72 0.74 6.33
CA LEU A 7 -9.15 0.89 7.68
C LEU A 7 -7.65 1.23 7.67
N LEU A 8 -6.90 0.71 6.68
CA LEU A 8 -5.50 1.05 6.47
C LEU A 8 -5.34 2.50 6.01
N VAL A 9 -6.15 2.95 5.04
CA VAL A 9 -6.14 4.34 4.56
C VAL A 9 -6.54 5.30 5.66
N GLU A 10 -7.56 4.98 6.44
CA GLU A 10 -7.95 5.74 7.63
C GLU A 10 -6.77 5.88 8.60
N SER A 11 -6.08 4.77 8.90
CA SER A 11 -4.92 4.78 9.79
C SER A 11 -3.75 5.61 9.26
N MET A 12 -3.53 5.61 7.94
CA MET A 12 -2.49 6.45 7.31
C MET A 12 -2.83 7.94 7.40
N MET A 13 -4.08 8.31 7.12
CA MET A 13 -4.53 9.71 7.21
C MET A 13 -4.43 10.25 8.64
N MET A 14 -4.69 9.42 9.65
CA MET A 14 -4.50 9.81 11.06
C MET A 14 -3.05 10.18 11.36
N ILE A 15 -2.06 9.45 10.83
CA ILE A 15 -0.63 9.77 11.03
C ILE A 15 -0.28 11.13 10.40
N ILE A 16 -0.75 11.39 9.18
CA ILE A 16 -0.48 12.63 8.47
C ILE A 16 -1.10 13.83 9.21
N ALA A 17 -2.32 13.66 9.74
CA ALA A 17 -3.01 14.69 10.49
C ALA A 17 -2.27 15.11 11.79
N VAL A 18 -1.47 14.21 12.38
CA VAL A 18 -0.69 14.52 13.60
C VAL A 18 0.59 15.31 13.28
N ILE A 19 1.16 15.08 12.10
CA ILE A 19 2.45 15.67 11.68
C ILE A 19 2.24 17.07 11.11
N VAL A 20 1.18 17.25 10.32
CA VAL A 20 0.96 18.49 9.57
C VAL A 20 0.15 19.49 10.42
N PRO A 21 0.55 20.77 10.48
CA PRO A 21 -0.12 21.77 11.31
C PRO A 21 -1.50 22.20 10.77
N ASP A 22 -1.74 22.04 9.46
CA ASP A 22 -2.94 22.53 8.76
C ASP A 22 -3.68 21.41 8.00
N PHE A 23 -5.02 21.45 8.02
CA PHE A 23 -5.88 20.44 7.39
C PHE A 23 -5.69 20.35 5.86
N LEU A 24 -5.60 21.49 5.17
CA LEU A 24 -5.45 21.54 3.71
C LEU A 24 -4.11 20.91 3.27
N MET A 25 -3.02 21.23 3.97
CA MET A 25 -1.72 20.61 3.73
C MET A 25 -1.76 19.11 4.04
N GLY A 26 -2.51 18.70 5.07
CA GLY A 26 -2.74 17.29 5.39
C GLY A 26 -3.41 16.52 4.24
N ILE A 27 -4.46 17.11 3.61
CA ILE A 27 -5.12 16.50 2.45
C ILE A 27 -4.16 16.39 1.26
N VAL A 28 -3.43 17.47 0.93
CA VAL A 28 -2.53 17.48 -0.24
C VAL A 28 -1.40 16.45 -0.05
N VAL A 29 -0.78 16.41 1.14
CA VAL A 29 0.27 15.43 1.46
C VAL A 29 -0.29 14.01 1.48
N GLY A 30 -1.48 13.82 2.03
CA GLY A 30 -2.17 12.52 2.05
C GLY A 30 -2.49 11.98 0.66
N ALA A 31 -3.07 12.82 -0.19
CA ALA A 31 -3.37 12.46 -1.58
C ALA A 31 -2.09 12.16 -2.38
N GLY A 32 -1.04 12.95 -2.20
CA GLY A 32 0.26 12.72 -2.83
C GLY A 32 0.90 11.39 -2.41
N LEU A 33 0.93 11.10 -1.11
CA LEU A 33 1.47 9.84 -0.58
C LEU A 33 0.67 8.63 -1.07
N GLN A 34 -0.67 8.73 -1.02
CA GLN A 34 -1.56 7.68 -1.50
C GLN A 34 -1.37 7.43 -3.00
N GLY A 35 -1.22 8.50 -3.80
CA GLY A 35 -0.95 8.42 -5.24
C GLY A 35 0.37 7.72 -5.56
N VAL A 36 1.44 8.07 -4.84
CA VAL A 36 2.75 7.40 -4.99
C VAL A 36 2.66 5.91 -4.62
N MET A 37 1.95 5.57 -3.54
CA MET A 37 1.74 4.17 -3.15
C MET A 37 0.90 3.40 -4.16
N MET A 38 -0.07 4.04 -4.81
CA MET A 38 -0.88 3.42 -5.87
C MET A 38 -0.04 3.12 -7.11
N LEU A 39 0.86 4.03 -7.51
CA LEU A 39 1.78 3.83 -8.63
C LEU A 39 2.72 2.64 -8.41
N ASN A 40 3.18 2.45 -7.17
CA ASN A 40 4.01 1.32 -6.77
C ASN A 40 3.21 0.08 -6.33
N GLY A 41 1.88 0.11 -6.42
CA GLY A 41 0.98 -0.97 -6.01
C GLY A 41 0.94 -2.18 -6.95
N GLY A 42 1.75 -2.20 -8.04
CA GLY A 42 1.84 -3.31 -8.98
C GLY A 42 0.77 -3.37 -10.07
N PHE A 43 -0.18 -2.42 -10.08
CA PHE A 43 -1.19 -2.26 -11.14
C PHE A 43 -0.64 -1.46 -12.34
N PHE A 44 -0.07 -0.28 -12.08
CA PHE A 44 0.41 0.63 -13.14
C PHE A 44 1.81 0.31 -13.66
N ARG A 45 2.67 -0.30 -12.82
CA ARG A 45 4.04 -0.68 -13.20
C ARG A 45 4.34 -2.07 -12.67
N LEU A 46 4.78 -2.95 -13.57
CA LEU A 46 5.12 -4.33 -13.23
C LEU A 46 6.34 -4.39 -12.31
N PRO A 47 6.39 -5.32 -11.33
CA PRO A 47 7.45 -5.40 -10.31
C PRO A 47 8.88 -5.42 -10.88
N ASN A 48 9.06 -5.95 -12.09
CA ASN A 48 10.35 -6.03 -12.76
C ASN A 48 10.81 -4.76 -13.48
N GLU A 49 9.89 -3.82 -13.77
CA GLU A 49 10.17 -2.57 -14.49
C GLU A 49 10.42 -1.38 -13.54
N LEU A 50 10.44 -1.61 -12.21
CA LEU A 50 10.72 -0.55 -11.24
C LEU A 50 12.24 -0.32 -11.08
N PRO A 51 12.71 0.94 -11.11
CA PRO A 51 14.10 1.27 -10.84
C PRO A 51 14.51 0.81 -9.44
N LYS A 52 15.61 0.03 -9.41
CA LYS A 52 15.97 -0.89 -8.32
C LYS A 52 16.28 -0.26 -6.94
N PRO A 53 16.88 0.93 -6.79
CA PRO A 53 17.34 1.38 -5.47
C PRO A 53 16.23 2.01 -4.59
N VAL A 54 15.38 2.88 -5.15
CA VAL A 54 14.42 3.67 -4.33
C VAL A 54 12.98 3.18 -4.46
N TRP A 55 12.60 2.63 -5.62
CA TRP A 55 11.22 2.23 -5.89
C TRP A 55 10.97 0.75 -5.58
N ARG A 56 11.97 -0.12 -5.79
CA ARG A 56 11.83 -1.56 -5.57
C ARG A 56 11.97 -2.00 -4.11
N TYR A 57 12.79 -1.33 -3.29
CA TYR A 57 13.22 -1.88 -1.99
C TYR A 57 12.86 -1.12 -0.70
N PRO A 58 12.17 0.03 -0.76
CA PRO A 58 11.23 0.36 0.33
C PRO A 58 9.78 0.52 -0.14
N CYS A 59 9.53 1.28 -1.22
CA CYS A 59 8.16 1.67 -1.58
C CYS A 59 7.29 0.48 -2.03
N TYR A 60 7.83 -0.47 -2.79
CA TYR A 60 7.06 -1.63 -3.25
C TYR A 60 6.65 -2.58 -2.11
N TYR A 61 7.53 -2.77 -1.11
CA TYR A 61 7.24 -3.67 0.03
C TYR A 61 6.38 -3.03 1.12
N ILE A 62 6.48 -1.70 1.29
CA ILE A 62 5.69 -0.93 2.26
C ILE A 62 4.27 -0.64 1.74
N SER A 63 4.09 -0.59 0.42
CA SER A 63 2.79 -0.28 -0.20
C SER A 63 1.78 -1.40 0.06
N PHE A 64 0.82 -1.15 0.94
CA PHE A 64 -0.28 -2.08 1.21
C PHE A 64 -1.09 -2.39 -0.06
N HIS A 65 -1.13 -1.45 -1.03
CA HIS A 65 -1.77 -1.62 -2.33
C HIS A 65 -1.23 -2.84 -3.10
N LYS A 66 0.06 -3.20 -2.96
CA LYS A 66 0.63 -4.41 -3.58
C LYS A 66 -0.16 -5.65 -3.14
N TYR A 67 -0.25 -5.86 -1.83
CA TYR A 67 -0.94 -7.02 -1.25
C TYR A 67 -2.44 -6.95 -1.50
N ALA A 68 -2.99 -5.74 -1.54
CA ALA A 68 -4.40 -5.51 -1.87
C ALA A 68 -4.74 -5.97 -3.29
N VAL A 69 -3.98 -5.51 -4.27
CA VAL A 69 -4.15 -5.85 -5.69
C VAL A 69 -3.87 -7.33 -5.93
N GLN A 70 -2.83 -7.90 -5.32
CA GLN A 70 -2.52 -9.33 -5.45
C GLN A 70 -3.61 -10.24 -4.87
N GLY A 71 -4.24 -9.88 -3.75
CA GLY A 71 -5.34 -10.67 -3.22
C GLY A 71 -6.63 -10.52 -4.03
N PHE A 72 -6.92 -9.34 -4.61
CA PHE A 72 -8.01 -9.19 -5.57
C PHE A 72 -7.79 -10.03 -6.82
N TYR A 73 -6.58 -9.99 -7.40
CA TYR A 73 -6.28 -10.81 -8.57
C TYR A 73 -6.40 -12.30 -8.27
N LYS A 74 -5.94 -12.76 -7.10
CA LYS A 74 -6.16 -14.16 -6.70
C LYS A 74 -7.64 -14.47 -6.46
N ASN A 75 -8.44 -13.53 -5.95
CA ASN A 75 -9.85 -13.78 -5.72
C ASN A 75 -10.64 -13.93 -7.02
N GLU A 76 -10.36 -13.07 -8.01
CA GLU A 76 -11.12 -13.02 -9.26
C GLU A 76 -10.60 -13.99 -10.33
N PHE A 77 -9.29 -14.19 -10.44
CA PHE A 77 -8.71 -14.98 -11.54
C PHE A 77 -8.47 -16.46 -11.20
N LEU A 78 -8.55 -16.86 -9.91
CA LEU A 78 -8.46 -18.28 -9.56
C LEU A 78 -9.77 -19.00 -9.92
N GLY A 79 -9.70 -19.90 -10.91
CA GLY A 79 -10.84 -20.70 -11.36
C GLY A 79 -11.57 -20.16 -12.59
N LEU A 80 -11.12 -19.02 -13.15
CA LEU A 80 -11.59 -18.52 -14.43
C LEU A 80 -10.63 -18.92 -15.55
N SER A 81 -11.21 -19.24 -16.71
CA SER A 81 -10.49 -19.49 -17.96
C SER A 81 -11.00 -18.50 -18.99
N PHE A 82 -10.08 -17.81 -19.67
CA PHE A 82 -10.41 -16.80 -20.67
C PHE A 82 -10.13 -17.37 -22.07
N PRO A 83 -11.02 -17.13 -23.05
CA PRO A 83 -10.70 -17.38 -24.46
C PRO A 83 -9.60 -16.40 -24.89
N SER A 84 -8.57 -16.90 -25.56
CA SER A 84 -7.41 -16.11 -25.97
C SER A 84 -7.67 -15.33 -27.25
N ASP A 85 -7.34 -14.03 -27.25
CA ASP A 85 -7.33 -13.19 -28.46
C ASP A 85 -5.97 -13.26 -29.20
N GLN A 86 -4.88 -13.63 -28.52
CA GLN A 86 -3.52 -13.64 -29.10
C GLN A 86 -3.13 -14.95 -29.82
N LEU A 87 -4.01 -15.94 -29.87
CA LEU A 87 -3.79 -17.22 -30.57
C LEU A 87 -5.03 -17.55 -31.40
N VAL A 88 -5.32 -16.70 -32.41
CA VAL A 88 -6.38 -16.95 -33.41
C VAL A 88 -6.21 -18.30 -34.14
N GLU A 89 -5.04 -18.93 -34.04
CA GLU A 89 -4.71 -20.19 -34.72
C GLU A 89 -4.88 -21.46 -33.85
N ALA A 90 -4.98 -21.33 -32.53
CA ALA A 90 -5.15 -22.47 -31.64
C ALA A 90 -6.22 -22.13 -30.61
N ASN A 91 -7.24 -22.98 -30.51
CA ASN A 91 -8.40 -22.90 -29.60
C ASN A 91 -7.98 -23.03 -28.12
N ALA A 92 -7.03 -22.20 -27.68
CA ALA A 92 -6.31 -22.28 -26.42
C ALA A 92 -7.02 -21.40 -25.39
N THR A 93 -7.70 -22.06 -24.46
CA THR A 93 -8.21 -21.44 -23.24
C THR A 93 -7.01 -21.10 -22.35
N ILE A 94 -6.76 -19.81 -22.12
CA ILE A 94 -5.74 -19.40 -21.16
C ILE A 94 -6.37 -19.46 -19.76
N SER A 95 -5.75 -20.23 -18.87
CA SER A 95 -6.15 -20.24 -17.47
C SER A 95 -5.80 -18.89 -16.81
N GLY A 96 -6.68 -18.39 -15.93
CA GLY A 96 -6.42 -17.17 -15.15
C GLY A 96 -5.10 -17.24 -14.36
N VAL A 97 -4.64 -18.44 -14.01
CA VAL A 97 -3.33 -18.71 -13.38
C VAL A 97 -2.16 -18.32 -14.29
N GLN A 98 -2.25 -18.56 -15.60
CA GLN A 98 -1.23 -18.17 -16.57
C GLN A 98 -1.23 -16.64 -16.80
N VAL A 99 -2.40 -16.02 -16.88
CA VAL A 99 -2.51 -14.53 -16.96
C VAL A 99 -1.89 -13.87 -15.72
N LEU A 100 -2.21 -14.39 -14.53
CA LEU A 100 -1.66 -13.95 -13.25
C LEU A 100 -0.13 -14.00 -13.22
N LYS A 101 0.47 -15.06 -13.78
CA LYS A 101 1.91 -15.30 -13.74
C LYS A 101 2.66 -14.57 -14.85
N GLU A 102 2.15 -14.60 -16.08
CA GLU A 102 2.85 -14.11 -17.27
C GLU A 102 2.57 -12.64 -17.56
N LYS A 103 1.31 -12.19 -17.45
CA LYS A 103 0.93 -10.79 -17.71
C LYS A 103 1.05 -9.93 -16.46
N LEU A 104 0.64 -10.45 -15.30
CA LEU A 104 0.56 -9.67 -14.06
C LEU A 104 1.75 -9.92 -13.10
N GLN A 105 2.65 -10.86 -13.42
CA GLN A 105 3.84 -11.20 -12.59
C GLN A 105 3.52 -11.36 -11.10
N VAL A 106 2.38 -11.95 -10.76
CA VAL A 106 1.95 -12.14 -9.37
C VAL A 106 2.70 -13.32 -8.76
N GLU A 107 3.24 -13.13 -7.55
CA GLU A 107 3.84 -14.22 -6.76
C GLU A 107 2.76 -15.25 -6.37
N MET A 108 2.76 -16.40 -7.05
CA MET A 108 1.84 -17.51 -6.79
C MET A 108 2.23 -18.37 -5.58
N GLY A 109 3.37 -18.11 -4.95
CA GLY A 109 3.84 -18.87 -3.78
C GLY A 109 3.00 -18.71 -2.51
N TYR A 110 2.14 -17.68 -2.44
CA TYR A 110 1.31 -17.39 -1.26
C TYR A 110 -0.19 -17.57 -1.53
N SER A 111 -0.92 -18.11 -0.56
CA SER A 111 -2.38 -18.24 -0.64
C SER A 111 -3.09 -16.87 -0.49
N LYS A 112 -4.34 -16.76 -0.99
CA LYS A 112 -5.18 -15.56 -0.82
C LYS A 112 -5.34 -15.13 0.64
N TRP A 113 -5.36 -16.10 1.55
CA TRP A 113 -5.47 -15.88 2.99
C TRP A 113 -4.19 -15.32 3.61
N VAL A 114 -3.03 -15.65 3.05
CA VAL A 114 -1.74 -15.11 3.51
C VAL A 114 -1.65 -13.62 3.18
N ASN A 115 -2.07 -13.20 1.98
CA ASN A 115 -2.16 -11.79 1.64
C ASN A 115 -3.12 -11.04 2.57
N LEU A 116 -4.24 -11.65 2.96
CA LEU A 116 -5.18 -11.08 3.92
C LEU A 116 -4.56 -10.95 5.33
N ALA A 117 -3.83 -11.98 5.78
CA ALA A 117 -3.13 -11.96 7.06
C ALA A 117 -2.02 -10.90 7.10
N ILE A 118 -1.26 -10.73 6.01
CA ILE A 118 -0.25 -9.68 5.87
C ILE A 118 -0.90 -8.30 5.95
N LEU A 119 -2.01 -8.07 5.25
CA LEU A 119 -2.76 -6.80 5.32
C LEU A 119 -3.26 -6.50 6.74
N PHE A 120 -3.76 -7.53 7.44
CA PHE A 120 -4.18 -7.38 8.84
C PHE A 120 -2.99 -7.06 9.76
N GLY A 121 -1.86 -7.74 9.59
CA GLY A 121 -0.62 -7.44 10.32
C GLY A 121 -0.14 -6.01 10.06
N MET A 122 -0.15 -5.56 8.80
CA MET A 122 0.18 -4.18 8.43
C MET A 122 -0.75 -3.17 9.10
N MET A 123 -2.05 -3.45 9.22
CA MET A 123 -3.00 -2.57 9.92
C MET A 123 -2.59 -2.37 11.38
N LEU A 124 -2.29 -3.45 12.09
CA LEU A 124 -1.88 -3.38 13.49
C LEU A 124 -0.55 -2.60 13.63
N ILE A 125 0.40 -2.82 12.72
CA ILE A 125 1.68 -2.10 12.71
C ILE A 125 1.46 -0.60 12.47
N TYR A 126 0.64 -0.21 11.48
CA TYR A 126 0.37 1.21 11.23
C TYR A 126 -0.37 1.87 12.39
N ARG A 127 -1.32 1.18 13.05
CA ARG A 127 -2.00 1.72 14.23
C ARG A 127 -1.08 1.86 15.44
N THR A 128 -0.19 0.89 15.68
CA THR A 128 0.79 1.00 16.76
C THR A 128 1.81 2.09 16.49
N MET A 129 2.31 2.22 15.26
CA MET A 129 3.15 3.34 14.82
C MET A 129 2.45 4.68 15.05
N PHE A 130 1.18 4.80 14.67
CA PHE A 130 0.39 6.01 14.93
C PHE A 130 0.38 6.39 16.41
N LEU A 131 0.09 5.42 17.30
CA LEU A 131 0.08 5.66 18.74
C LEU A 131 1.45 6.11 19.26
N VAL A 132 2.54 5.52 18.75
CA VAL A 132 3.91 5.93 19.11
C VAL A 132 4.20 7.36 18.64
N ILE A 133 3.83 7.71 17.40
CA ILE A 133 4.03 9.06 16.85
C ILE A 133 3.26 10.10 17.67
N VAL A 134 2.00 9.81 18.02
CA VAL A 134 1.19 10.69 18.88
C VAL A 134 1.88 10.91 20.22
N LYS A 135 2.28 9.82 20.89
CA LYS A 135 2.96 9.89 22.20
C LYS A 135 4.24 10.71 22.14
N VAL A 136 5.08 10.49 21.13
CA VAL A 136 6.30 11.27 20.91
C VAL A 136 5.96 12.74 20.64
N THR A 137 4.92 13.01 19.85
CA THR A 137 4.49 14.38 19.53
C THR A 137 3.98 15.11 20.77
N GLU A 138 3.24 14.43 21.64
CA GLU A 138 2.78 14.96 22.93
C GLU A 138 3.94 15.31 23.86
N GLU A 139 5.00 14.50 23.91
CA GLU A 139 6.23 14.76 24.68
C GLU A 139 7.07 15.91 24.08
N LEU A 140 7.05 16.07 22.76
CA LEU A 140 7.82 17.11 22.06
C LEU A 140 7.14 18.49 22.10
N ARG A 141 5.80 18.57 22.08
CA ARG A 141 5.07 19.85 22.19
C ARG A 141 5.46 20.72 23.41
N PRO A 142 5.53 20.20 24.64
CA PRO A 142 5.93 21.00 25.81
C PRO A 142 7.40 21.41 25.73
N LYS A 143 8.29 20.55 25.22
CA LYS A 143 9.71 20.89 25.00
C LYS A 143 9.88 22.00 23.96
N LEU A 144 9.16 21.94 22.84
CA LEU A 144 9.12 22.98 21.81
C LEU A 144 8.57 24.31 22.34
N ARG A 145 7.51 24.28 23.15
CA ARG A 145 6.98 25.49 23.82
C ARG A 145 7.98 26.07 24.82
N GLY A 146 8.63 25.23 25.64
CA GLY A 146 9.66 25.67 26.58
C GLY A 146 10.87 26.31 25.90
N MET A 147 11.32 25.76 24.76
CA MET A 147 12.39 26.38 23.96
C MET A 147 11.96 27.72 23.36
N ARG A 148 10.74 27.82 22.82
CA ARG A 148 10.23 29.08 22.25
C ARG A 148 10.12 30.20 23.29
N CYS A 149 9.72 29.89 24.52
CA CYS A 149 9.70 30.86 25.63
C CYS A 149 11.11 31.27 26.07
N ARG A 150 12.11 30.39 25.97
CA ARG A 150 13.51 30.68 26.34
C ARG A 150 14.23 31.58 25.33
N TRP A 151 13.87 31.51 24.05
CA TRP A 151 14.41 32.37 22.99
C TRP A 151 13.73 33.75 22.87
N SER A 152 12.64 33.97 23.61
CA SER A 152 11.88 35.23 23.62
C SER A 152 12.21 36.15 24.81
N LYS A 153 13.23 35.80 25.61
CA LYS A 153 13.85 36.64 26.64
C LYS A 153 15.26 37.01 26.19
#